data_AF-A0A925QIS6-F1
#
_entry.id   AF-A0A925QIS6-F1
#
_cell.length_a   1.000
_cell.length_b   1.000
_cell.length_c   1.000
_cell.angle_alpha   90.00
_cell.angle_beta   90.00
_cell.angle_gamma   90.00
#
_symmetry.space_group_name_H-M   'P 1'
#
loop_
_entity.id
_entity.type
_entity.pdbx_description
1 polymer ?
#
loop_
_entity_poly.entity_id
_entity_poly.type
_entity_poly.pdbx_seq_one_letter_code
_entity_poly.pdbx_strand_id
1 'polypeptide(L)' 'MKKIIYNEFGTVDVLELATVSQPEPGEKQVLVKVKSVSLNPLDWKLYSGEA' A
#
# COMPACT_ATOMS: atom_id res chain seq x y z
N MET A 1 2.92 -11.78 3.05
CA MET A 1 1.91 -10.91 3.68
C MET A 1 0.93 -10.39 2.64
N LYS A 2 -0.32 -10.10 3.03
CA LYS A 2 -1.31 -9.46 2.14
C LYS A 2 -1.11 -7.94 2.12
N LYS A 3 -1.25 -7.31 0.95
CA LYS A 3 -1.16 -5.85 0.75
C LYS A 3 -2.19 -5.40 -0.28
N ILE A 4 -2.65 -4.16 -0.16
CA ILE A 4 -3.34 -3.46 -1.26
C ILE A 4 -2.25 -2.82 -2.14
N ILE A 5 -2.31 -3.07 -3.45
CA ILE A 5 -1.38 -2.54 -4.45
C ILE A 5 -2.15 -1.93 -5.63
N TYR A 6 -1.47 -1.15 -6.46
CA TYR A 6 -1.96 -0.68 -7.75
C TYR A 6 -0.76 -0.63 -8.72
N ASN A 7 -0.96 -1.08 -9.97
CA ASN A 7 0.09 -1.11 -10.99
C ASN A 7 -0.08 -0.01 -12.06
N GLU A 8 -1.24 0.65 -12.05
CA GLU A 8 -1.58 1.79 -12.90
C GLU A 8 -2.42 2.78 -12.10
N PHE A 9 -2.55 4.00 -12.62
CA PHE A 9 -3.40 5.03 -12.00
C PHE A 9 -4.87 4.85 -12.41
N GLY A 10 -5.81 5.14 -11.51
CA GLY A 10 -7.23 5.09 -11.83
C GLY A 10 -8.18 5.25 -10.65
N THR A 11 -9.40 4.74 -10.81
CA THR A 11 -10.42 4.71 -9.76
C THR A 11 -10.09 3.64 -8.71
N VAL A 12 -10.98 3.42 -7.74
CA VAL A 12 -10.82 2.33 -6.76
C VAL A 12 -10.66 0.94 -7.38
N ASP A 13 -11.04 0.77 -8.65
CA ASP A 13 -10.96 -0.49 -9.38
C ASP A 13 -9.52 -0.94 -9.70
N VAL A 14 -8.54 -0.03 -9.63
CA VAL A 14 -7.11 -0.39 -9.80
C VAL A 14 -6.47 -0.96 -8.54
N LEU A 15 -7.19 -0.95 -7.41
CA LEU A 15 -6.68 -1.45 -6.13
C LEU A 15 -6.87 -2.96 -6.04
N GLU A 16 -5.76 -3.67 -5.86
CA GLU A 16 -5.73 -5.14 -5.82
C GLU A 16 -5.20 -5.65 -4.48
N LEU A 17 -5.84 -6.69 -3.93
CA LEU A 17 -5.31 -7.43 -2.79
C LEU A 17 -4.29 -8.48 -3.25
N ALA A 18 -3.01 -8.17 -3.11
CA ALA A 18 -1.92 -9.06 -3.49
C ALA A 18 -1.30 -9.78 -2.27
N THR A 19 -0.75 -10.97 -2.51
CA THR A 19 0.13 -11.66 -1.56
C THR A 19 1.58 -11.45 -1.99
N VAL A 20 2.38 -10.87 -1.11
CA VAL A 20 3.80 -10.58 -1.36
C VAL A 20 4.70 -11.25 -0.32
N SER A 21 6.00 -11.33 -0.58
CA SER A 21 6.98 -11.77 0.41
C SER A 21 6.99 -10.85 1.64
N GLN A 22 7.36 -11.41 2.79
CA GLN A 22 7.62 -10.60 3.98
C GLN A 22 8.96 -9.87 3.79
N PRO A 23 9.04 -8.56 4.03
CA PRO A 23 10.30 -7.82 3.94
C PRO A 23 11.18 -8.10 5.16
N GLU A 24 12.50 -8.09 4.94
CA GLU A 24 13.52 -8.13 6.00
C GLU A 24 13.98 -6.70 6.33
N PRO A 25 13.99 -6.28 7.60
CA PRO A 25 14.46 -4.94 7.98
C PRO A 25 15.99 -4.83 7.89
N GLY A 26 16.49 -3.69 7.41
CA GLY A 26 17.92 -3.34 7.50
C GLY A 26 18.36 -2.86 8.89
N GLU A 27 19.65 -2.51 9.03
CA GLU A 27 20.33 -2.20 10.31
C GLU A 27 19.62 -1.14 11.19
N LYS A 28 18.87 -0.21 10.58
CA LYS A 28 18.15 0.88 11.28
C LYS A 28 16.66 0.91 10.97
N GLN A 29 16.09 -0.22 10.60
CA GLN A 29 14.66 -0.34 10.29
C GLN A 29 14.00 -1.30 11.27
N VAL A 30 12.69 -1.13 11.43
CA VAL A 30 11.86 -2.04 12.21
C VAL A 30 10.82 -2.67 11.30
N LEU A 31 10.58 -3.97 11.46
CA LEU A 31 9.49 -4.65 10.79
C LEU A 31 8.22 -4.55 11.64
N VAL A 32 7.20 -3.86 11.13
CA VAL A 32 5.94 -3.65 11.83
C VAL A 32 4.85 -4.58 11.29
N LYS A 33 4.22 -5.34 12.20
CA LYS A 33 3.00 -6.09 11.86
C LYS A 33 1.79 -5.16 11.92
N VAL A 34 1.34 -4.72 10.75
CA VAL A 34 0.14 -3.88 10.60
C VAL A 34 -1.10 -4.62 11.11
N LYS A 35 -1.82 -4.02 12.06
CA LYS A 35 -3.11 -4.53 12.59
C LYS A 35 -4.31 -3.84 11.95
N SER A 36 -4.17 -2.56 11.67
CA SER A 36 -5.19 -1.70 11.06
C SER A 36 -4.50 -0.51 10.39
N VAL A 37 -5.16 0.06 9.39
CA VAL A 37 -4.79 1.32 8.72
C VAL A 37 -6.05 2.17 8.55
N SER A 38 -5.89 3.49 8.44
CA SER A 38 -6.96 4.40 8.02
C SER A 38 -6.69 4.89 6.61
N LEU A 39 -7.74 5.36 5.94
CA LEU A 39 -7.62 6.11 4.68
C LEU A 39 -7.57 7.61 4.99
N ASN A 40 -6.66 8.30 4.33
CA ASN A 40 -6.49 9.74 4.34
C ASN A 40 -6.76 10.29 2.93
N PRO A 41 -7.13 11.58 2.78
CA PRO A 41 -7.37 12.17 1.45
C PRO A 41 -6.20 12.02 0.47
N LEU A 42 -4.96 12.01 0.96
CA LEU A 42 -3.77 11.83 0.13
C LEU A 42 -3.71 10.43 -0.51
N ASP A 43 -4.24 9.39 0.15
CA ASP A 43 -4.16 8.02 -0.35
C ASP A 43 -4.89 7.88 -1.69
N TRP A 44 -6.04 8.55 -1.84
CA TRP A 44 -6.76 8.61 -3.13
C TRP A 44 -5.97 9.33 -4.22
N LYS A 45 -5.35 10.46 -3.89
CA LYS A 45 -4.52 11.20 -4.86
C LYS A 45 -3.35 10.36 -5.39
N LEU A 46 -2.74 9.55 -4.51
CA LEU A 46 -1.59 8.72 -4.87
C LEU A 46 -1.90 7.65 -5.92
N TYR A 47 -3.06 6.98 -5.86
CA TYR A 47 -3.42 5.94 -6.84
C TYR A 47 -4.28 6.47 -8.00
N SER A 48 -4.94 7.62 -7.86
CA SER A 48 -5.66 8.25 -8.97
C SER A 48 -4.73 8.92 -9.98
N GLY A 49 -3.51 9.26 -9.58
CA GLY A 49 -2.56 9.99 -10.43
C GLY A 49 -2.94 11.46 -10.62
N GLU A 50 -3.86 11.99 -9.81
CA GLU A 50 -4.22 13.41 -9.80
C GLU A 50 -3.12 14.25 -9.13
N ALA A 51 -2.80 15.41 -9.73
CA ALA A 51 -1.80 16.36 -9.25
C ALA A 51 -2.28 17.18 -8.04
#